data_AF-A0A2H9LL54-F1
#
_entry.id   AF-A0A2H9LL54-F1
#
_cell.length_a   1.000
_cell.length_b   1.000
_cell.length_c   1.000
_cell.angle_alpha   90.00
_cell.angle_beta   90.00
_cell.angle_gamma   90.00
#
_symmetry.space_group_name_H-M   'P 1'
#
loop_
_entity.id
_entity.type
_entity.pdbx_description
1 polymer ?
#
loop_
_entity_poly.entity_id
_entity_poly.type
_entity_poly.pdbx_seq_one_letter_code
_entity_poly.pdbx_strand_id
1 'polypeptide(L)'
;MKTTKTKVKIEVFVPLGSCVCNFAPFMEKIGRVTSRFKDVTEVQMKSNKSSEASKYGVQDMGIVINGKIKLSASFEEKELQDAISQEEQSQR
;
A
#
# COMPACT_ATOMS: atom_id res chain seq x y z
N MET A 1 -6.13 -15.72 24.80
CA MET A 1 -6.59 -14.51 24.10
C MET A 1 -5.57 -14.17 23.03
N LYS A 2 -5.93 -14.25 21.74
CA LYS A 2 -5.02 -13.84 20.65
C LYS A 2 -5.16 -12.32 20.55
N THR A 3 -4.18 -11.59 21.08
CA THR A 3 -4.00 -10.17 20.76
C THR A 3 -3.78 -10.11 19.25
N THR A 4 -4.83 -9.79 18.50
CA THR A 4 -4.73 -9.47 17.08
C THR A 4 -3.90 -8.19 17.00
N LYS A 5 -2.58 -8.33 16.83
CA LYS A 5 -1.75 -7.23 16.36
C LYS A 5 -2.41 -6.74 15.07
N THR A 6 -3.05 -5.59 15.13
CA THR A 6 -3.64 -4.95 13.97
C THR A 6 -2.49 -4.68 13.01
N LYS A 7 -2.49 -5.36 11.87
CA LYS A 7 -1.44 -5.15 10.86
C LYS A 7 -1.79 -3.88 10.08
N VAL A 8 -0.77 -3.12 9.72
CA VAL A 8 -0.90 -1.98 8.81
C VAL A 8 -1.32 -2.52 7.44
N LYS A 9 -2.57 -2.26 7.06
CA LYS A 9 -3.13 -2.68 5.78
C LYS A 9 -2.63 -1.76 4.67
N ILE A 10 -2.01 -2.32 3.64
CA ILE A 10 -1.46 -1.59 2.50
C ILE A 10 -2.19 -2.06 1.25
N GLU A 11 -3.03 -1.18 0.70
CA GLU A 11 -3.83 -1.44 -0.48
C GLU A 11 -3.14 -0.83 -1.70
N VAL A 12 -2.64 -1.68 -2.58
CA VAL A 12 -1.92 -1.26 -3.79
C VAL A 12 -2.86 -1.31 -4.97
N PHE A 13 -3.13 -0.15 -5.56
CA PHE A 13 -4.02 -0.01 -6.70
C PHE A 13 -3.22 0.06 -8.00
N VAL A 14 -3.51 -0.86 -8.91
CA VAL A 14 -2.86 -0.94 -10.22
C VAL A 14 -3.89 -1.03 -11.36
N PRO A 15 -3.56 -0.49 -12.55
CA PRO A 15 -4.39 -0.64 -13.73
C PRO A 15 -4.26 -2.06 -14.30
N LEU A 16 -5.28 -2.88 -14.11
CA LEU A 16 -5.35 -4.24 -14.67
C LEU A 16 -5.41 -4.27 -16.22
N GLY A 17 -5.55 -3.10 -16.87
CA GLY A 17 -5.49 -2.95 -18.31
C GLY A 17 -4.11 -2.58 -18.86
N SER A 18 -3.11 -2.40 -18.01
CA SER A 18 -1.73 -2.07 -18.41
C SER A 18 -0.84 -3.31 -18.27
N CYS A 19 0.17 -3.45 -19.13
CA CYS A 19 1.12 -4.56 -19.03
C CYS A 19 1.74 -4.62 -17.63
N VAL A 20 1.88 -5.83 -17.09
CA VAL A 20 2.56 -6.08 -15.79
C VAL A 20 3.94 -5.43 -15.75
N CYS A 21 4.62 -5.34 -16.90
CA CYS A 21 5.90 -4.66 -17.07
C CYS A 21 5.90 -3.20 -16.61
N ASN A 22 4.77 -2.48 -16.72
CA ASN A 22 4.67 -1.08 -16.35
C ASN A 22 4.62 -0.86 -14.83
N PHE A 23 4.00 -1.77 -14.08
CA PHE A 23 3.86 -1.66 -12.63
C PHE A 23 4.73 -2.64 -11.86
N ALA A 24 5.46 -3.54 -12.54
CA ALA A 24 6.48 -4.39 -11.93
C ALA A 24 7.50 -3.61 -11.08
N PRO A 25 8.15 -2.53 -11.57
CA PRO A 25 9.10 -1.77 -10.74
C PRO A 25 8.42 -1.09 -9.54
N PHE A 26 7.15 -0.67 -9.69
CA PHE A 26 6.36 -0.10 -8.61
C PHE A 26 6.06 -1.15 -7.52
N MET A 27 5.62 -2.35 -7.93
CA MET A 27 5.37 -3.48 -7.03
C MET A 27 6.64 -3.96 -6.34
N GLU A 28 7.78 -3.99 -7.04
CA GLU A 28 9.08 -4.37 -6.48
C GLU A 28 9.49 -3.40 -5.37
N LYS A 29 9.34 -2.09 -5.61
CA LYS A 29 9.60 -1.04 -4.61
C LYS A 29 8.76 -1.25 -3.34
N ILE A 30 7.46 -1.50 -3.50
CA ILE A 30 6.55 -1.78 -2.38
C ILE A 30 6.97 -3.05 -1.66
N GLY A 31 7.26 -4.13 -2.41
CA GLY A 31 7.71 -5.40 -1.87
C GLY A 31 8.99 -5.25 -1.04
N ARG A 32 9.94 -4.41 -1.48
CA ARG A 32 11.20 -4.15 -0.78
C ARG A 32 10.98 -3.50 0.58
N VAL A 33 10.13 -2.47 0.65
CA VAL A 33 9.81 -1.78 1.91
C VAL A 33 8.99 -2.69 2.82
N THR A 34 7.89 -3.26 2.29
CA THR A 34 6.97 -4.10 3.06
C THR A 34 7.61 -5.40 3.55
N SER A 35 8.60 -5.95 2.84
CA SER A 35 9.40 -7.10 3.31
C SER A 35 10.09 -6.83 4.66
N ARG A 36 10.54 -5.59 4.91
CA ARG A 36 11.11 -5.19 6.21
C ARG A 36 10.08 -5.20 7.33
N PHE A 37 8.82 -4.97 6.99
CA PHE A 37 7.68 -4.87 7.91
C PHE A 37 6.70 -6.04 7.76
N LYS A 38 7.11 -7.18 7.19
CA LYS A 38 6.20 -8.29 6.82
C LYS A 38 5.39 -8.87 7.99
N ASP A 39 5.92 -8.72 9.21
CA ASP A 39 5.26 -9.21 10.43
C ASP A 39 4.10 -8.31 10.84
N VAL A 40 4.18 -7.02 10.50
CA VAL A 40 3.26 -5.95 10.93
C VAL A 40 2.47 -5.32 9.78
N THR A 41 2.73 -5.70 8.53
CA THR A 41 2.03 -5.17 7.35
C THR A 41 1.27 -6.27 6.62
N GLU A 42 0.16 -5.89 5.99
CA GLU A 42 -0.62 -6.75 5.09
C GLU A 42 -0.81 -6.04 3.75
N VAL A 43 -0.19 -6.58 2.71
CA VAL A 43 -0.26 -5.99 1.36
C VAL A 43 -1.37 -6.66 0.56
N GLN A 44 -2.32 -5.87 0.07
CA GLN A 44 -3.40 -6.31 -0.79
C GLN A 44 -3.34 -5.56 -2.13
N MET A 45 -3.29 -6.30 -3.23
CA MET A 45 -3.37 -5.71 -4.57
C MET A 45 -4.83 -5.56 -4.98
N LYS A 46 -5.18 -4.40 -5.52
CA LYS A 46 -6.51 -4.03 -5.99
C LYS A 46 -6.44 -3.37 -7.34
N SER A 47 -7.55 -3.41 -8.06
CA SER A 47 -7.68 -2.69 -9.32
C SER A 47 -7.99 -1.22 -9.07
N ASN A 48 -7.38 -0.33 -9.85
CA ASN A 48 -7.78 1.08 -9.91
C ASN A 48 -9.23 1.30 -10.37
N LYS A 49 -9.89 0.26 -10.92
CA LYS A 49 -11.32 0.27 -11.26
C LYS A 49 -12.24 -0.17 -10.10
N SER A 50 -11.69 -0.51 -8.93
CA SER A 50 -12.49 -0.85 -7.75
C SER A 50 -13.21 0.38 -7.20
N SER A 51 -14.39 0.19 -6.61
CA SER A 51 -15.11 1.25 -5.88
C SER A 51 -14.26 1.88 -4.77
N GLU A 52 -13.32 1.13 -4.19
CA GLU A 52 -12.39 1.64 -3.18
C GLU A 52 -11.38 2.61 -3.78
N ALA A 53 -10.84 2.31 -4.97
CA ALA A 53 -9.96 3.23 -5.68
C ALA A 53 -10.65 4.57 -5.94
N SER A 54 -11.92 4.52 -6.39
CA SER A 54 -12.74 5.73 -6.57
C SER A 54 -12.98 6.48 -5.26
N LYS A 55 -13.27 5.78 -4.15
CA LYS A 55 -13.44 6.40 -2.82
C LYS A 55 -12.18 7.11 -2.35
N TYR A 56 -11.01 6.52 -2.60
CA TYR A 56 -9.71 7.09 -2.22
C TYR A 56 -9.17 8.11 -3.25
N GLY A 57 -9.84 8.30 -4.39
CA GLY A 57 -9.39 9.16 -5.48
C GLY A 57 -8.07 8.67 -6.10
N VAL A 58 -7.93 7.36 -6.27
CA VAL A 58 -6.86 6.73 -7.04
C VAL A 58 -7.34 6.55 -8.47
N GLN A 59 -6.76 7.31 -9.40
CA GLN A 59 -7.16 7.29 -10.81
C GLN A 59 -6.36 6.28 -11.63
N ASP A 60 -5.05 6.19 -11.39
CA ASP A 60 -4.15 5.32 -12.17
C ASP A 60 -3.45 4.30 -11.27
N MET A 61 -2.24 4.59 -10.79
CA MET A 61 -1.51 3.79 -9.82
C MET A 61 -1.37 4.53 -8.49
N GLY A 62 -1.48 3.80 -7.39
CA GLY A 62 -1.31 4.39 -6.06
C GLY A 62 -1.36 3.36 -4.94
N ILE A 63 -1.02 3.81 -3.74
CA ILE A 63 -1.02 3.01 -2.53
C ILE A 63 -1.90 3.72 -1.52
N VAL A 64 -2.71 2.97 -0.79
CA VAL A 64 -3.49 3.47 0.33
C VAL A 64 -3.14 2.66 1.56
N ILE A 65 -2.71 3.33 2.62
CA ILE A 65 -2.30 2.71 3.87
C ILE A 65 -3.42 2.96 4.88
N ASN A 66 -3.96 1.87 5.40
CA ASN A 66 -5.05 1.81 6.37
C ASN A 66 -6.31 2.61 5.96
N GLY A 67 -6.53 2.77 4.65
CA GLY A 67 -7.62 3.62 4.13
C GLY A 67 -7.46 5.13 4.38
N LYS A 68 -6.31 5.56 4.92
CA LYS A 68 -6.07 6.95 5.36
C LYS A 68 -5.00 7.65 4.54
N ILE A 69 -3.80 7.08 4.49
CA ILE A 69 -2.64 7.71 3.86
C ILE A 69 -2.61 7.27 2.40
N LYS A 70 -2.65 8.22 1.47
CA LYS A 70 -2.54 7.95 0.04
C LYS A 70 -1.16 8.35 -0.46
N LEU A 71 -0.48 7.42 -1.10
CA LEU A 71 0.76 7.66 -1.84
C LEU A 71 0.50 7.46 -3.33
N SER A 72 1.02 8.38 -4.14
CA SER A 72 0.95 8.27 -5.61
C SER A 72 1.96 7.25 -6.11
N ALA A 73 1.90 6.90 -7.41
CA ALA A 73 2.88 6.03 -8.04
C ALA A 73 4.34 6.54 -7.92
N SER A 74 4.50 7.87 -7.78
CA SER A 74 5.79 8.55 -7.71
C SER A 74 6.39 8.65 -6.31
N PHE A 75 5.77 8.01 -5.31
CA PHE A 75 6.22 8.05 -3.92
C PHE A 75 7.67 7.55 -3.75
N GLU A 76 8.37 8.02 -2.72
CA GLU A 76 9.69 7.50 -2.34
C GLU A 76 9.60 6.33 -1.35
N GLU A 77 10.59 5.42 -1.35
CA GLU A 77 10.62 4.29 -0.38
C GLU A 77 10.53 4.77 1.06
N LYS A 78 11.13 5.93 1.35
CA LYS A 78 11.11 6.58 2.66
C LYS A 78 9.70 7.02 3.05
N GLU A 79 8.89 7.52 2.13
CA GLU A 79 7.51 7.94 2.42
C GLU A 79 6.63 6.75 2.80
N LEU A 80 6.75 5.64 2.09
CA LEU A 80 6.04 4.41 2.44
C LEU A 80 6.50 3.85 3.78
N GLN A 81 7.81 3.86 4.04
CA GLN A 81 8.37 3.43 5.31
C GLN A 81 7.89 4.30 6.48
N ASP A 82 7.90 5.63 6.31
CA ASP A 82 7.47 6.58 7.33
C ASP A 82 5.98 6.39 7.64
N ALA A 83 5.14 6.30 6.61
CA ALA A 83 3.71 6.07 6.76
C ALA A 83 3.39 4.74 7.46
N ILE A 84 4.11 3.65 7.14
CA ILE A 84 3.97 2.37 7.86
C ILE A 84 4.39 2.52 9.32
N SER A 85 5.49 3.25 9.58
CA SER A 85 6.01 3.44 10.94
C SER A 85 5.08 4.30 11.79
N GLN A 86 4.50 5.35 11.21
CA GLN A 86 3.49 6.20 11.85
C GLN A 86 2.23 5.38 12.18
N GLU A 87 1.74 4.57 11.24
CA GLU A 87 0.56 3.73 11.47
C GLU A 87 0.84 2.59 12.46
N GLU A 88 2.05 2.02 12.49
CA GLU A 88 2.44 1.03 13.50
C GLU A 88 2.50 1.66 14.91
N GLN A 89 3.06 2.86 15.03
CA GLN A 89 3.13 3.60 16.30
C GLN A 89 1.75 4.08 16.77
N SER A 90 0.87 4.51 15.86
CA SER A 90 -0.49 4.94 16.18
C SER A 90 -1.41 3.79 16.64
N GLN A 91 -0.99 2.53 16.48
CA GLN A 91 -1.72 1.34 16.89
C GLN A 91 -1.19 0.74 18.21
N ARG A 92 -0.16 1.34 18.80
CA ARG A 92 0.37 1.03 20.14
C ARG A 92 -0.18 1.97 21.19
#